data_AF-A0A7L3ASZ2-F1
#
_entry.id   AF-A0A7L3ASZ2-F1
#
_cell.length_a   1.000
_cell.length_b   1.000
_cell.length_c   1.000
_cell.angle_alpha   90.00
_cell.angle_beta   90.00
_cell.angle_gamma   90.00
#
_symmetry.space_group_name_H-M   'P 1'
#
loop_
_entity.id
_entity.type
_entity.pdbx_description
1 polymer ?
#
loop_
_entity_poly.entity_id
_entity_poly.type
_entity_poly.pdbx_seq_one_letter_code
_entity_poly.pdbx_strand_id
1 'polypeptide(L)'
;MKLNERSLVFYATCDSPADNAGFLYKRGERHTAYHRRWFVLKGNMLFYFEERESREPVGVIVLEGCTVELCDSAEGFAFAIRFGGAKSRTYVLAAESQAAMESWVKSLSRASFDYMRLVVRELEKQLEEMRWGPAGGSGGCQGAPTSWKPKPLGMEPLPERLPALPAVPPKENGCAVWNNTLGADPLPDTSRCDRHDGEGNPRPPPLPPRRRASSSDGSTGAATAEGPSTFCRLHERYGQEVARLRQDWLERRRGPR
;
A
#
# COMPACT_ATOMS: atom_id res chain seq x y z
N MET A 1 -13.34 15.80 3.06
CA MET A 1 -13.67 14.35 3.00
C MET A 1 -14.26 13.94 4.34
N LYS A 2 -15.42 13.27 4.40
CA LYS A 2 -16.00 12.78 5.66
C LYS A 2 -15.57 11.32 5.82
N LEU A 3 -14.55 11.07 6.64
CA LEU A 3 -14.06 9.71 6.90
C LEU A 3 -14.99 9.02 7.90
N ASN A 4 -15.28 7.74 7.66
CA ASN A 4 -16.04 6.93 8.61
C ASN A 4 -15.12 6.50 9.75
N GLU A 5 -15.42 6.96 10.96
CA GLU A 5 -14.65 6.69 12.17
C GLU A 5 -14.47 5.19 12.43
N ARG A 6 -15.54 4.39 12.29
CA ARG A 6 -15.44 2.92 12.51
C ARG A 6 -14.48 2.26 11.53
N SER A 7 -14.46 2.70 10.28
CA SER A 7 -13.56 2.16 9.26
C SER A 7 -12.11 2.58 9.53
N LEU A 8 -11.89 3.81 10.02
CA LEU A 8 -10.56 4.29 10.40
C LEU A 8 -10.00 3.54 11.60
N VAL A 9 -10.79 3.36 12.65
CA VAL A 9 -10.39 2.59 13.83
C VAL A 9 -10.04 1.18 13.42
N PHE A 10 -10.90 0.52 12.63
CA PHE A 10 -10.63 -0.83 12.12
C PHE A 10 -9.32 -0.89 11.32
N TYR A 11 -9.09 0.04 10.40
CA TYR A 11 -7.85 0.06 9.61
C TYR A 11 -6.60 0.31 10.47
N ALA A 12 -6.71 1.19 11.47
CA ALA A 12 -5.63 1.46 12.41
C ALA A 12 -5.25 0.20 13.19
N THR A 13 -6.23 -0.61 13.63
CA THR A 13 -6.00 -1.76 14.51
C THR A 13 -5.96 -3.13 13.81
N CYS A 14 -6.29 -3.23 12.53
CA CYS A 14 -6.26 -4.52 11.83
C CYS A 14 -4.83 -5.03 11.60
N ASP A 15 -4.71 -6.33 11.30
CA ASP A 15 -3.43 -7.04 11.10
C ASP A 15 -2.71 -6.67 9.80
N SER A 16 -3.15 -5.65 9.07
CA SER A 16 -2.41 -5.13 7.94
C SER A 16 -1.02 -4.65 8.40
N PRO A 17 0.06 -5.00 7.69
CA PRO A 17 1.41 -4.61 8.10
C PRO A 17 1.54 -3.09 8.16
N ALA A 18 2.26 -2.61 9.17
CA ALA A 18 2.62 -1.20 9.29
C ALA A 18 3.93 -0.92 8.55
N ASP A 19 4.01 0.21 7.85
CA ASP A 19 5.23 0.68 7.18
C ASP A 19 6.27 1.18 8.20
N ASN A 20 5.80 1.68 9.34
CA ASN A 20 6.61 2.01 10.50
C ASN A 20 5.72 2.07 11.76
N ALA A 21 6.28 1.77 12.93
CA ALA A 21 5.59 1.91 14.20
C ALA A 21 6.59 2.15 15.33
N GLY A 22 6.22 2.97 16.31
CA GLY A 22 7.15 3.40 17.36
C GLY A 22 6.63 4.55 18.19
N PHE A 23 7.30 4.83 19.31
CA PHE A 23 7.01 6.00 20.12
C PHE A 23 7.64 7.26 19.51
N LEU A 24 6.88 8.36 19.54
CA LEU A 24 7.36 9.71 19.24
C LEU A 24 6.79 10.68 20.26
N TYR A 25 7.53 11.75 20.53
CA TYR A 25 7.07 12.88 21.28
C TYR A 25 6.41 13.89 20.34
N LYS A 26 5.11 14.12 20.53
CA LYS A 26 4.34 15.05 19.71
C LYS A 26 4.15 16.37 20.46
N ARG A 27 4.54 17.48 19.83
CA ARG A 27 4.26 18.82 20.35
C ARG A 27 2.75 19.11 20.29
N GLY A 28 2.22 19.67 21.38
CA GLY A 28 0.85 20.17 21.41
C GLY A 28 0.68 21.39 20.49
N GLU A 29 -0.55 21.60 20.01
CA GLU A 29 -0.86 22.71 19.09
C GLU A 29 -1.12 24.02 19.85
N ARG A 30 -1.84 23.94 20.98
CA ARG A 30 -2.08 25.10 21.87
C ARG A 30 -1.01 25.22 22.95
N HIS A 31 -0.62 24.10 23.54
CA HIS A 31 0.43 24.03 24.55
C HIS A 31 1.69 23.48 23.88
N THR A 32 2.83 24.13 24.09
CA THR A 32 4.11 23.72 23.48
C THR A 32 4.74 22.50 24.12
N ALA A 33 4.07 21.88 25.10
CA ALA A 33 4.50 20.65 25.74
C ALA A 33 4.53 19.48 24.74
N TYR A 34 5.47 18.58 24.95
CA TYR A 34 5.59 17.34 24.19
C TYR A 34 4.89 16.21 24.94
N HIS A 35 4.13 15.39 24.21
CA HIS A 35 3.46 14.20 24.73
C HIS A 35 3.97 12.98 24.00
N ARG A 36 4.39 11.96 24.75
CA ARG A 36 4.75 10.65 24.20
C ARG A 36 3.51 9.95 23.69
N ARG A 37 3.54 9.48 22.45
CA ARG A 37 2.42 8.77 21.79
C ARG A 37 2.97 7.61 20.98
N TRP A 38 2.21 6.52 20.91
CA TRP A 38 2.52 5.41 20.02
C TRP A 38 2.01 5.73 18.62
N PHE A 39 2.90 5.78 17.64
CA PHE A 39 2.57 6.07 16.25
C PHE A 39 2.61 4.81 15.40
N VAL A 40 1.68 4.71 14.45
CA VAL A 40 1.60 3.63 13.46
C VAL A 40 1.34 4.24 12.09
N LEU A 41 2.26 4.01 11.15
CA LEU A 41 2.13 4.41 9.76
C LEU A 41 1.62 3.23 8.93
N LYS A 42 0.49 3.41 8.24
CA LYS A 42 -0.07 2.45 7.29
C LYS A 42 -0.48 3.20 6.01
N GLY A 43 0.20 2.91 4.91
CA GLY A 43 0.02 3.63 3.65
C GLY A 43 0.30 5.12 3.83
N ASN A 44 -0.69 5.96 3.51
CA ASN A 44 -0.63 7.42 3.68
C ASN A 44 -1.31 7.91 4.98
N MET A 45 -1.61 7.02 5.92
CA MET A 45 -2.28 7.36 7.18
C MET A 45 -1.34 7.12 8.36
N LEU A 46 -1.07 8.18 9.11
CA LEU A 46 -0.29 8.14 10.35
C LEU A 46 -1.23 8.23 11.54
N PHE A 47 -1.46 7.10 12.21
CA PHE A 47 -2.25 6.99 13.42
C PHE A 47 -1.38 7.25 14.64
N TYR A 48 -1.98 7.81 15.69
CA TYR A 48 -1.34 7.88 16.99
C TYR A 48 -2.30 7.53 18.12
N PHE A 49 -1.76 6.87 19.13
CA PHE A 49 -2.46 6.30 20.27
C PHE A 49 -1.89 6.87 21.57
N GLU A 50 -2.63 6.76 22.68
CA GLU A 50 -2.09 7.07 24.02
C GLU A 50 -0.92 6.12 24.33
N GLU A 51 -1.18 4.82 24.18
CA GLU A 51 -0.23 3.73 24.45
C GLU A 51 -0.26 2.69 23.32
N ARG A 52 0.66 1.73 23.35
CA ARG A 52 0.78 0.70 22.32
C ARG A 52 -0.41 -0.26 22.30
N GLU A 53 -0.97 -0.57 23.47
CA GLU A 53 -2.08 -1.51 23.68
C GLU A 53 -3.46 -0.84 23.55
N SER A 54 -3.49 0.46 23.22
CA SER A 54 -4.73 1.20 23.04
C SER A 54 -5.54 0.66 21.87
N ARG A 55 -6.85 0.46 22.09
CA ARG A 55 -7.76 -0.07 21.07
C ARG A 55 -8.27 0.98 20.09
N GLU A 56 -8.14 2.25 20.44
CA GLU A 56 -8.66 3.35 19.62
C GLU A 56 -7.57 4.40 19.42
N PRO A 57 -7.38 4.88 18.18
CA PRO A 57 -6.45 5.96 17.90
C PRO A 57 -6.99 7.27 18.47
N VAL A 58 -6.09 8.07 19.03
CA VAL A 58 -6.39 9.43 19.49
C VAL A 58 -6.52 10.38 18.30
N GLY A 59 -5.88 10.05 17.18
CA GLY A 59 -6.12 10.74 15.93
C GLY A 59 -5.38 10.10 14.75
N VAL A 60 -5.66 10.68 13.58
CA VAL A 60 -5.06 10.31 12.31
C VAL A 60 -4.56 11.55 11.60
N ILE A 61 -3.38 11.44 10.99
CA ILE A 61 -2.79 12.44 10.11
C ILE A 61 -2.75 11.81 8.71
N VAL A 62 -3.50 12.40 7.77
CA VAL A 62 -3.46 11.99 6.37
C VAL A 62 -2.29 12.72 5.71
N LEU A 63 -1.32 11.97 5.19
CA LEU A 63 -0.05 12.47 4.66
C LEU A 63 -0.14 12.95 3.20
N GLU A 64 -1.34 13.24 2.72
CA GLU A 64 -1.54 13.77 1.37
C GLU A 64 -1.00 15.21 1.29
N GLY A 65 -0.10 15.45 0.33
CA GLY A 65 0.53 16.76 0.15
C GLY A 65 1.39 17.23 1.33
N CYS A 66 1.91 16.28 2.12
CA CYS A 66 2.82 16.63 3.22
C CYS A 66 4.27 16.76 2.76
N THR A 67 5.03 17.61 3.46
CA THR A 67 6.49 17.68 3.39
C THR A 67 7.06 17.40 4.76
N VAL A 68 8.10 16.56 4.82
CA VAL A 68 8.79 16.21 6.07
C VAL A 68 10.12 16.94 6.10
N GLU A 69 10.34 17.74 7.13
CA GLU A 69 11.54 18.58 7.28
C GLU A 69 12.18 18.30 8.63
N LEU A 70 13.52 18.26 8.68
CA LEU A 70 14.23 18.27 9.96
C LEU A 70 14.06 19.64 10.60
N CYS A 71 13.91 19.68 11.92
CA CYS A 71 13.80 20.94 12.64
C CYS A 71 14.72 20.97 13.84
N ASP A 72 15.25 22.17 14.11
CA ASP A 72 15.99 22.42 15.33
C ASP A 72 14.97 22.72 16.44
N SER A 73 14.96 21.90 17.48
CA SER A 73 14.04 21.99 18.60
C SER A 73 14.78 21.75 19.91
N ALA A 74 14.17 22.15 21.03
CA ALA A 74 14.69 21.84 22.36
C ALA A 74 14.79 20.32 22.60
N GLU A 75 13.88 19.55 21.99
CA GLU A 75 13.98 18.10 21.91
C GLU A 75 14.94 17.72 20.78
N GLY A 76 15.95 16.91 21.11
CA GLY A 76 16.83 16.33 20.10
C GLY A 76 16.06 15.44 19.11
N PHE A 77 16.62 15.26 17.92
CA PHE A 77 16.06 14.37 16.88
C PHE A 77 14.62 14.74 16.45
N ALA A 78 14.36 16.04 16.33
CA ALA A 78 13.06 16.58 15.96
C ALA A 78 12.90 16.74 14.44
N PHE A 79 11.66 16.56 13.98
CA PHE A 79 11.24 16.79 12.60
C PHE A 79 9.80 17.31 12.56
N ALA A 80 9.42 17.93 11.45
CA ALA A 80 8.11 18.51 11.25
C ALA A 80 7.43 17.91 10.01
N ILE A 81 6.15 17.59 10.15
CA ILE A 81 5.25 17.30 9.03
C ILE A 81 4.46 18.56 8.73
N ARG A 82 4.68 19.13 7.55
CA ARG A 82 4.06 20.36 7.06
C ARG A 82 3.14 20.03 5.90
N PHE A 83 2.10 20.84 5.72
CA PHE A 83 1.12 20.68 4.67
C PHE A 83 1.01 21.99 3.89
N GLY A 84 0.80 21.89 2.58
CA GLY A 84 0.52 23.06 1.76
C GLY A 84 -0.76 23.77 2.22
N GLY A 85 -0.73 25.10 2.26
CA GLY A 85 -1.90 25.94 2.58
C GLY A 85 -1.67 26.92 3.74
N ALA A 86 -2.24 28.12 3.62
CA ALA A 86 -1.98 29.24 4.54
C ALA A 86 -2.41 29.01 6.00
N LYS A 87 -3.23 27.98 6.28
CA LYS A 87 -3.74 27.64 7.62
C LYS A 87 -3.55 26.17 7.96
N SER A 88 -2.65 25.49 7.26
CA SER A 88 -2.46 24.06 7.46
C SER A 88 -1.64 23.80 8.73
N ARG A 89 -2.12 22.87 9.56
CA ARG A 89 -1.47 22.51 10.82
C ARG A 89 -0.09 21.91 10.56
N THR A 90 0.92 22.35 11.33
CA THR A 90 2.25 21.73 11.35
C THR A 90 2.36 20.80 12.55
N TYR A 91 2.84 19.58 12.32
CA TYR A 91 3.06 18.60 13.39
C TYR A 91 4.55 18.49 13.66
N VAL A 92 4.98 18.96 14.82
CA VAL A 92 6.37 18.80 15.28
C VAL A 92 6.45 17.55 16.15
N LEU A 93 7.32 16.63 15.75
CA LEU A 93 7.55 15.33 16.38
C LEU A 93 9.03 15.21 16.73
N ALA A 94 9.35 14.47 17.79
CA ALA A 94 10.72 14.12 18.15
C ALA A 94 10.82 12.63 18.45
N ALA A 95 11.92 12.01 18.00
CA ALA A 95 12.18 10.59 18.22
C ALA A 95 13.13 10.38 19.42
N GLU A 96 13.13 9.17 19.98
CA GLU A 96 14.00 8.81 21.11
C GLU A 96 15.49 8.66 20.72
N SER A 97 15.79 8.57 19.42
CA SER A 97 17.16 8.47 18.91
C SER A 97 17.28 8.98 17.48
N GLN A 98 18.51 9.27 17.05
CA GLN A 98 18.81 9.64 15.66
C GLN A 98 18.36 8.57 14.66
N ALA A 99 18.66 7.30 14.92
CA ALA A 99 18.26 6.19 14.04
C ALA A 99 16.74 6.07 13.91
N ALA A 100 16.00 6.28 15.02
CA ALA A 100 14.55 6.32 15.01
C ALA A 100 14.02 7.51 14.18
N MET A 101 14.59 8.71 14.36
CA MET A 101 14.24 9.89 13.55
C MET A 101 14.46 9.63 12.06
N GLU A 102 15.63 9.12 11.67
CA GLU A 102 15.95 8.81 10.27
C GLU A 102 14.96 7.78 9.69
N SER A 103 14.64 6.73 10.45
CA SER A 103 13.63 5.73 10.08
C SER A 103 12.26 6.38 9.84
N TRP A 104 11.81 7.25 10.76
CA TRP A 104 10.54 7.95 10.65
C TRP A 104 10.51 8.92 9.47
N VAL A 105 11.51 9.77 9.31
CA VAL A 105 11.61 10.71 8.19
C VAL A 105 11.60 9.97 6.86
N LYS A 106 12.32 8.85 6.76
CA LYS A 106 12.35 8.00 5.57
C LYS A 106 10.97 7.41 5.26
N SER A 107 10.31 6.77 6.24
CA SER A 107 9.01 6.14 6.01
C SER A 107 7.92 7.18 5.68
N LEU A 108 7.90 8.32 6.37
CA LEU A 108 6.93 9.40 6.11
C LEU A 108 7.14 10.04 4.74
N SER A 109 8.39 10.27 4.34
CA SER A 109 8.71 10.80 3.01
C SER A 109 8.24 9.86 1.90
N ARG A 110 8.35 8.53 2.10
CA ARG A 110 7.88 7.52 1.14
C ARG A 110 6.35 7.37 1.11
N ALA A 111 5.67 7.70 2.20
CA ALA A 111 4.21 7.71 2.29
C ALA A 111 3.57 8.92 1.59
N SER A 112 4.37 9.93 1.22
CA SER A 112 3.87 11.13 0.53
C SER A 112 3.41 10.84 -0.90
N PHE A 113 2.38 11.57 -1.35
CA PHE A 113 1.87 11.48 -2.72
C PHE A 113 2.95 11.78 -3.77
N ASP A 114 3.80 12.77 -3.50
CA ASP A 114 4.86 13.16 -4.44
C ASP A 114 5.88 12.05 -4.65
N TYR A 115 6.24 11.31 -3.60
CA TYR A 115 7.11 10.15 -3.74
C TYR A 115 6.46 9.06 -4.61
N MET A 116 5.21 8.71 -4.33
CA MET A 116 4.50 7.69 -5.12
C MET A 116 4.38 8.10 -6.59
N ARG A 117 4.09 9.36 -6.88
CA ARG A 117 4.02 9.91 -8.23
C ARG A 117 5.38 9.85 -8.95
N LEU A 118 6.48 10.14 -8.26
CA LEU A 118 7.83 10.01 -8.81
C LEU A 118 8.17 8.55 -9.13
N VAL A 119 7.85 7.62 -8.21
CA VAL A 119 8.07 6.19 -8.41
C VAL A 119 7.26 5.66 -9.59
N VAL A 120 5.98 6.03 -9.71
CA VAL A 120 5.13 5.61 -10.84
C VAL A 120 5.73 6.06 -12.17
N ARG A 121 6.14 7.33 -12.29
CA ARG A 121 6.76 7.86 -13.52
C ARG A 121 8.02 7.10 -13.91
N GLU A 122 8.87 6.79 -12.95
CA GLU A 122 10.10 6.04 -13.19
C GLU A 122 9.80 4.59 -13.63
N LEU A 123 8.84 3.93 -12.98
CA LEU A 123 8.43 2.57 -13.36
C LEU A 123 7.79 2.52 -14.76
N GLU A 124 6.95 3.50 -15.11
CA GLU A 124 6.36 3.63 -16.45
C GLU A 124 7.45 3.77 -17.52
N LYS A 125 8.47 4.59 -17.26
CA LYS A 125 9.63 4.75 -18.14
C LYS A 125 10.40 3.43 -18.31
N GLN A 126 10.68 2.72 -17.21
CA GLN A 126 11.37 1.43 -17.25
C GLN A 126 10.59 0.38 -18.05
N LEU A 127 9.26 0.39 -17.95
CA LEU A 127 8.39 -0.50 -18.73
C LEU A 127 8.40 -0.16 -20.23
N GLU A 128 8.49 1.11 -20.62
CA GLU A 128 8.64 1.52 -22.03
C GLU A 128 10.01 1.09 -22.58
N GLU A 129 11.08 1.34 -21.83
CA GLU A 129 12.45 0.96 -22.23
C GLU A 129 12.58 -0.56 -22.40
N MET A 130 11.96 -1.36 -21.53
CA MET A 130 11.96 -2.83 -21.67
C MET A 130 11.11 -3.28 -22.87
N ARG A 131 10.00 -2.58 -23.17
CA ARG A 131 9.14 -2.88 -24.32
C ARG A 131 9.79 -2.51 -25.66
N TRP A 132 10.68 -1.51 -25.68
CA TRP A 132 11.36 -1.01 -26.87
C TRP A 132 12.88 -1.35 -26.90
N GLY A 133 13.39 -2.12 -25.94
CA GLY A 133 14.75 -2.67 -25.90
C GLY A 133 14.97 -3.72 -27.01
N PRO A 134 16.22 -3.97 -27.45
CA PRO A 134 16.57 -4.18 -28.86
C PRO A 134 16.01 -5.48 -29.45
N ALA A 135 14.77 -5.41 -29.94
CA ALA A 135 14.29 -6.24 -31.04
C ALA A 135 14.84 -5.65 -32.36
N GLY A 136 16.13 -5.87 -32.61
CA GLY A 136 16.81 -5.33 -33.79
C GLY A 136 18.13 -6.03 -34.04
N GLY A 137 18.08 -7.29 -34.45
CA GLY A 137 19.28 -8.06 -34.75
C GLY A 137 19.04 -9.52 -35.14
N SER A 138 18.10 -9.80 -36.05
CA SER A 138 18.16 -11.04 -36.85
C SER A 138 19.32 -10.94 -37.84
N GLY A 139 20.55 -11.03 -37.33
CA GLY A 139 21.75 -11.30 -38.11
C GLY A 139 22.00 -12.80 -38.04
N GLY A 140 21.65 -13.52 -39.09
CA GLY A 140 21.95 -14.94 -39.21
C GLY A 140 23.46 -15.16 -39.24
N CYS A 141 23.98 -15.99 -38.35
CA CYS A 141 25.29 -16.61 -38.51
C CYS A 141 25.19 -18.05 -38.00
N GLN A 142 25.31 -18.99 -38.94
CA GLN A 142 25.52 -20.41 -38.70
C GLN A 142 26.93 -20.60 -38.08
N GLY A 143 27.07 -21.49 -37.10
CA GLY A 143 28.39 -21.89 -36.59
C GLY A 143 28.33 -22.59 -35.23
N ALA A 144 28.82 -23.83 -35.20
CA ALA A 144 28.69 -24.83 -34.14
C ALA A 144 29.38 -24.50 -32.79
N PRO A 145 29.05 -25.22 -31.69
CA PRO A 145 29.57 -24.95 -30.35
C PRO A 145 30.84 -25.75 -30.08
N THR A 146 31.94 -25.08 -29.71
CA THR A 146 33.12 -25.79 -29.15
C THR A 146 33.69 -25.10 -27.91
N SER A 147 33.53 -25.80 -26.79
CA SER A 147 34.52 -26.04 -25.73
C SER A 147 35.28 -24.85 -25.14
N TRP A 148 34.78 -24.35 -24.00
CA TRP A 148 35.49 -23.42 -23.13
C TRP A 148 36.45 -24.20 -22.22
N LYS A 149 37.75 -23.97 -22.33
CA LYS A 149 38.74 -24.31 -21.30
C LYS A 149 39.46 -23.03 -20.85
N PRO A 150 39.48 -22.69 -19.55
CA PRO A 150 40.29 -21.59 -19.07
C PRO A 150 41.74 -22.05 -18.84
N LYS A 151 42.70 -21.23 -19.24
CA LYS A 151 44.13 -21.37 -18.94
C LYS A 151 44.52 -20.25 -17.97
N PRO A 152 45.23 -20.54 -16.87
CA PRO A 152 45.57 -19.52 -15.88
C PRO A 152 46.95 -18.89 -16.14
N LEU A 153 47.17 -17.77 -15.45
CA LEU A 153 48.43 -17.07 -15.12
C LEU A 153 48.68 -15.75 -15.87
N GLY A 154 48.90 -14.70 -15.07
CA GLY A 154 49.55 -13.46 -15.49
C GLY A 154 49.02 -12.21 -14.78
N MET A 155 49.50 -11.96 -13.56
CA MET A 155 49.40 -10.64 -12.91
C MET A 155 50.26 -9.62 -13.67
N GLU A 156 49.69 -8.46 -13.99
CA GLU A 156 50.41 -7.19 -14.25
C GLU A 156 49.51 -6.02 -13.76
N PRO A 157 50.05 -4.92 -13.18
CA PRO A 157 49.27 -3.97 -12.38
C PRO A 157 48.95 -2.59 -13.02
N LEU A 158 47.69 -2.13 -12.79
CA LEU A 158 47.14 -0.74 -12.61
C LEU A 158 47.20 0.26 -13.82
N PRO A 159 46.30 1.28 -14.01
CA PRO A 159 45.67 2.04 -12.92
C PRO A 159 44.22 2.58 -12.99
N GLU A 160 43.76 2.91 -11.76
CA GLU A 160 42.72 3.82 -11.27
C GLU A 160 41.40 4.04 -12.04
N ARG A 161 40.30 3.61 -11.41
CA ARG A 161 38.94 4.11 -11.69
C ARG A 161 38.21 4.39 -10.36
N LEU A 162 37.63 5.58 -10.28
CA LEU A 162 36.88 6.19 -9.18
C LEU A 162 35.86 5.25 -8.49
N PRO A 163 35.55 5.45 -7.19
CA PRO A 163 34.65 4.56 -6.47
C PRO A 163 33.19 4.70 -6.95
N ALA A 164 32.64 3.58 -7.41
CA ALA A 164 31.22 3.43 -7.72
C ALA A 164 30.38 3.38 -6.41
N LEU A 165 29.19 3.99 -6.46
CA LEU A 165 28.20 3.94 -5.37
C LEU A 165 27.76 2.48 -5.08
N PRO A 166 27.42 2.15 -3.82
CA PRO A 166 27.05 0.78 -3.45
C PRO A 166 25.76 0.34 -4.14
N ALA A 167 25.85 -0.79 -4.85
CA ALA A 167 24.72 -1.48 -5.45
C ALA A 167 23.74 -1.92 -4.36
N VAL A 168 22.49 -1.49 -4.47
CA VAL A 168 21.40 -1.93 -3.61
C VAL A 168 21.01 -3.36 -4.04
N PRO A 169 21.06 -4.37 -3.15
CA PRO A 169 20.59 -5.70 -3.50
C PRO A 169 19.05 -5.69 -3.70
N PRO A 170 18.51 -6.43 -4.67
CA PRO A 170 17.08 -6.51 -4.88
C PRO A 170 16.45 -7.30 -3.73
N LYS A 171 15.70 -6.60 -2.87
CA LYS A 171 14.87 -7.25 -1.87
C LYS A 171 13.65 -7.85 -2.57
N GLU A 172 13.68 -9.16 -2.72
CA GLU A 172 12.56 -9.99 -3.18
C GLU A 172 11.32 -9.73 -2.31
N ASN A 173 10.36 -8.99 -2.84
CA ASN A 173 9.03 -8.90 -2.30
C ASN A 173 8.08 -9.35 -3.40
N GLY A 174 7.68 -10.62 -3.37
CA GLY A 174 6.57 -11.09 -4.20
C GLY A 174 6.69 -12.55 -4.61
N CYS A 175 6.12 -13.46 -3.81
CA CYS A 175 5.23 -14.47 -4.36
C CYS A 175 4.38 -15.10 -3.25
N ALA A 176 3.07 -14.95 -3.37
CA ALA A 176 2.09 -15.75 -2.66
C ALA A 176 1.98 -17.11 -3.36
N VAL A 177 2.21 -18.21 -2.64
CA VAL A 177 1.82 -19.55 -3.10
C VAL A 177 0.70 -20.05 -2.20
N TRP A 178 -0.45 -20.19 -2.84
CA TRP A 178 -1.65 -20.83 -2.32
C TRP A 178 -1.35 -22.32 -2.20
N ASN A 179 -1.47 -22.88 -1.00
CA ASN A 179 -1.29 -24.32 -0.83
C ASN A 179 -2.64 -24.98 -0.55
N ASN A 180 -3.07 -25.83 -1.49
CA ASN A 180 -4.07 -26.88 -1.29
C ASN A 180 -3.81 -27.98 -2.31
N THR A 181 -3.32 -29.15 -1.83
CA THR A 181 -3.62 -30.57 -2.21
C THR A 181 -2.45 -31.44 -1.73
N LEU A 182 -2.62 -32.28 -0.69
CA LEU A 182 -3.10 -33.68 -0.66
C LEU A 182 -2.02 -34.75 -0.96
N GLY A 183 -1.87 -35.71 -0.03
CA GLY A 183 -1.13 -36.99 -0.14
C GLY A 183 -0.15 -37.22 1.03
N ALA A 184 -0.59 -37.81 2.17
CA ALA A 184 -0.55 -39.25 2.52
C ALA A 184 0.86 -39.72 2.98
N ASP A 185 1.15 -40.39 4.11
CA ASP A 185 0.50 -41.08 5.26
C ASP A 185 1.66 -41.55 6.23
N PRO A 186 1.53 -42.37 7.31
CA PRO A 186 0.72 -42.25 8.54
C PRO A 186 1.41 -42.70 9.90
N LEU A 187 0.79 -42.31 11.06
CA LEU A 187 0.64 -43.00 12.38
C LEU A 187 1.82 -43.19 13.41
N PRO A 188 1.59 -43.51 14.73
CA PRO A 188 0.34 -43.55 15.54
C PRO A 188 0.37 -42.95 16.98
N ASP A 189 -0.86 -42.72 17.51
CA ASP A 189 -1.44 -42.81 18.87
C ASP A 189 -0.78 -42.24 20.15
N THR A 190 -1.57 -41.44 20.91
CA THR A 190 -2.22 -41.89 22.17
C THR A 190 -3.23 -40.88 22.75
N SER A 191 -4.37 -41.43 23.21
CA SER A 191 -5.23 -40.96 24.33
C SER A 191 -6.29 -39.85 24.14
N ARG A 192 -7.45 -40.27 23.63
CA ARG A 192 -8.82 -40.22 24.20
C ARG A 192 -9.16 -39.21 25.33
N CYS A 193 -10.14 -38.34 25.04
CA CYS A 193 -11.36 -38.14 25.87
C CYS A 193 -12.57 -37.61 25.05
N ASP A 194 -13.66 -38.38 25.07
CA ASP A 194 -15.09 -38.01 24.87
C ASP A 194 -15.45 -36.73 25.68
N ARG A 195 -16.46 -35.88 25.43
CA ARG A 195 -17.61 -35.75 24.51
C ARG A 195 -18.28 -34.40 24.88
N HIS A 196 -18.92 -33.67 23.95
CA HIS A 196 -20.23 -32.99 24.08
C HIS A 196 -20.52 -32.06 22.89
N ASP A 197 -21.57 -32.40 22.13
CA ASP A 197 -22.24 -31.57 21.12
C ASP A 197 -23.16 -30.52 21.75
N GLY A 198 -23.37 -29.39 21.07
CA GLY A 198 -24.56 -28.55 21.25
C GLY A 198 -24.40 -27.04 21.04
N GLU A 199 -24.91 -26.55 19.91
CA GLU A 199 -25.46 -25.20 19.65
C GLU A 199 -24.57 -23.97 19.34
N GLY A 200 -24.68 -23.52 18.08
CA GLY A 200 -25.08 -22.14 17.79
C GLY A 200 -24.02 -21.16 17.27
N ASN A 201 -23.68 -21.23 15.98
CA ASN A 201 -23.06 -20.09 15.29
C ASN A 201 -23.81 -19.82 13.96
N PRO A 202 -24.45 -18.64 13.76
CA PRO A 202 -25.18 -18.37 12.53
C PRO A 202 -24.19 -18.16 11.37
N ARG A 203 -24.35 -18.95 10.31
CA ARG A 203 -23.60 -18.76 9.05
C ARG A 203 -23.90 -17.37 8.45
N PRO A 204 -22.89 -16.67 7.91
CA PRO A 204 -23.13 -15.43 7.19
C PRO A 204 -23.96 -15.69 5.91
N PRO A 205 -24.81 -14.73 5.50
CA PRO A 205 -25.66 -14.88 4.32
C PRO A 205 -24.81 -14.99 3.04
N PRO A 206 -25.29 -15.74 2.02
CA PRO A 206 -24.54 -15.98 0.80
C PRO A 206 -24.36 -14.69 0.00
N LEU A 207 -23.16 -14.52 -0.58
CA LEU A 207 -22.84 -13.42 -1.48
C LEU A 207 -23.61 -13.56 -2.80
N PRO A 208 -24.02 -12.43 -3.42
CA PRO A 208 -24.75 -12.46 -4.68
C PRO A 208 -23.90 -13.05 -5.82
N PRO A 209 -24.53 -13.71 -6.82
CA PRO A 209 -23.83 -14.44 -7.87
C PRO A 209 -22.99 -13.49 -8.73
N ARG A 210 -21.68 -13.77 -8.78
CA ARG A 210 -20.72 -13.09 -9.65
C ARG A 210 -20.99 -13.53 -11.09
N ARG A 211 -21.58 -12.66 -11.92
CA ARG A 211 -21.86 -12.96 -13.33
C ARG A 211 -20.51 -13.15 -14.06
N ARG A 212 -20.22 -14.39 -14.44
CA ARG A 212 -19.11 -14.75 -15.33
C ARG A 212 -19.41 -14.11 -16.69
N ALA A 213 -18.53 -13.23 -17.16
CA ALA A 213 -18.60 -12.75 -18.54
C ALA A 213 -18.31 -13.95 -19.45
N SER A 214 -19.34 -14.38 -20.17
CA SER A 214 -19.23 -15.34 -21.25
C SER A 214 -18.43 -14.71 -22.39
N SER A 215 -17.32 -15.36 -22.74
CA SER A 215 -16.59 -15.16 -23.98
C SER A 215 -17.51 -15.45 -25.18
N SER A 216 -17.68 -14.47 -26.06
CA SER A 216 -18.08 -14.70 -27.44
C SER A 216 -17.18 -13.87 -28.35
N ASP A 217 -16.33 -14.57 -29.08
CA ASP A 217 -15.58 -14.07 -30.23
C ASP A 217 -16.51 -13.47 -31.29
N GLY A 218 -16.05 -12.42 -31.98
CA GLY A 218 -16.63 -12.03 -33.27
C GLY A 218 -16.48 -10.57 -33.70
N SER A 219 -15.35 -10.27 -34.35
CA SER A 219 -15.19 -9.33 -35.48
C SER A 219 -15.21 -7.79 -35.25
N THR A 220 -14.00 -7.24 -35.41
CA THR A 220 -13.62 -6.06 -36.22
C THR A 220 -14.56 -4.84 -36.29
N GLY A 221 -14.17 -3.77 -35.61
CA GLY A 221 -14.70 -2.42 -35.81
C GLY A 221 -13.78 -1.39 -35.15
N ALA A 222 -13.39 -0.37 -35.91
CA ALA A 222 -12.32 0.57 -35.60
C ALA A 222 -12.60 1.53 -34.42
N ALA A 223 -11.50 1.95 -33.78
CA ALA A 223 -11.24 3.22 -33.10
C ALA A 223 -12.38 3.90 -32.33
N THR A 224 -12.22 4.01 -30.99
CA THR A 224 -12.26 5.32 -30.31
C THR A 224 -11.73 5.20 -28.89
N ALA A 225 -10.95 6.21 -28.49
CA ALA A 225 -10.39 6.35 -27.16
C ALA A 225 -11.49 6.43 -26.08
N GLU A 226 -11.54 5.47 -25.17
CA GLU A 226 -12.39 5.54 -23.98
C GLU A 226 -11.67 6.43 -22.94
N GLY A 227 -11.96 7.73 -23.01
CA GLY A 227 -11.67 8.68 -21.93
C GLY A 227 -12.49 8.39 -20.67
N PRO A 228 -12.53 9.33 -19.69
CA PRO A 228 -13.18 9.16 -18.38
C PRO A 228 -14.72 9.02 -18.40
N SER A 229 -15.30 8.62 -19.53
CA SER A 229 -16.73 8.63 -19.83
C SER A 229 -17.52 7.46 -19.24
N THR A 230 -16.86 6.33 -18.94
CA THR A 230 -17.53 5.11 -18.45
C THR A 230 -18.08 5.28 -17.04
N PHE A 231 -17.29 5.88 -16.13
CA PHE A 231 -17.73 6.11 -14.74
C PHE A 231 -18.84 7.16 -14.65
N CYS A 232 -18.72 8.27 -15.41
CA CYS A 232 -19.74 9.34 -15.40
C CYS A 232 -21.11 8.82 -15.89
N ARG A 233 -21.12 8.03 -16.97
CA ARG A 233 -22.35 7.40 -17.48
C ARG A 233 -22.96 6.42 -16.49
N LEU A 234 -22.12 5.64 -15.79
CA LEU A 234 -22.58 4.74 -14.74
C LEU A 234 -23.20 5.51 -13.57
N HIS A 235 -22.53 6.58 -13.13
CA HIS A 235 -22.97 7.41 -12.01
C HIS A 235 -24.29 8.12 -12.31
N GLU A 236 -24.47 8.67 -13.51
CA GLU A 236 -25.75 9.25 -13.93
C GLU A 236 -26.87 8.22 -13.94
N ARG A 237 -26.61 7.03 -14.50
CA ARG A 237 -27.63 5.96 -14.57
C ARG A 237 -28.08 5.52 -13.18
N TYR A 238 -27.14 5.25 -12.28
CA TYR A 238 -27.48 4.86 -10.90
C TYR A 238 -28.12 6.02 -10.13
N GLY A 239 -27.70 7.27 -10.36
CA GLY A 239 -28.32 8.45 -9.77
C GLY A 239 -29.80 8.57 -10.12
N GLN A 240 -30.17 8.33 -11.39
CA GLN A 240 -31.56 8.32 -11.85
C GLN A 240 -32.38 7.18 -11.24
N GLU A 241 -31.78 5.99 -11.10
CA GLU A 241 -32.45 4.84 -10.48
C GLU A 241 -32.77 5.08 -9.00
N VAL A 242 -31.82 5.66 -8.24
CA VAL A 242 -32.05 6.04 -6.84
C VAL A 242 -33.12 7.13 -6.72
N ALA A 243 -33.17 8.08 -7.65
CA ALA A 243 -34.19 9.12 -7.65
C ALA A 243 -35.60 8.55 -7.84
N ARG A 244 -35.76 7.60 -8.79
CA ARG A 244 -37.03 6.89 -9.00
C ARG A 244 -37.47 6.09 -7.79
N LEU A 245 -36.56 5.31 -7.20
CA LEU A 245 -36.87 4.52 -5.99
C LEU A 245 -37.34 5.40 -4.82
N ARG A 246 -36.77 6.61 -4.67
CA ARG A 246 -37.20 7.58 -3.66
C ARG A 246 -38.60 8.11 -3.95
N GLN A 247 -38.91 8.37 -5.22
CA GLN A 247 -40.23 8.85 -5.63
C GLN A 247 -41.29 7.77 -5.39
N ASP A 248 -41.04 6.53 -5.83
CA ASP A 248 -41.93 5.39 -5.60
C ASP A 248 -42.15 5.13 -4.10
N TRP A 249 -41.11 5.28 -3.28
CA TRP A 249 -41.23 5.15 -1.83
C TRP A 249 -42.08 6.25 -1.20
N LEU A 250 -41.96 7.49 -1.68
CA LEU A 250 -42.78 8.61 -1.23
C LEU A 250 -44.23 8.46 -1.66
N GLU A 251 -44.48 7.95 -2.87
CA GLU A 251 -45.81 7.66 -3.39
C GLU A 251 -46.47 6.53 -2.60
N ARG A 252 -45.74 5.46 -2.27
CA ARG A 252 -46.25 4.38 -1.41
C ARG A 252 -46.58 4.84 0.02
N ARG A 253 -45.93 5.91 0.51
CA ARG A 253 -46.26 6.53 1.81
C ARG A 253 -47.46 7.46 1.75
N ARG A 254 -47.81 7.97 0.57
CA ARG A 254 -49.08 8.66 0.32
C ARG A 254 -50.10 7.61 -0.12
N GLY A 255 -50.64 6.86 0.84
CA GLY A 255 -51.69 5.86 0.57
C GLY A 255 -52.86 6.45 -0.26
N PRO A 256 -53.66 5.61 -0.94
CA PRO A 256 -54.70 6.08 -1.85
C PRO A 256 -55.74 6.93 -1.09
N ARG A 257 -56.13 8.06 -1.70
CA ARG A 257 -57.25 8.88 -1.23
C ARG A 257 -58.57 8.14 -1.36
#